data_AF-A0A8X6VRM1-F1
#
_entry.id   AF-A0A8X6VRM1-F1
#
_cell.length_a   1.000
_cell.length_b   1.000
_cell.length_c   1.000
_cell.angle_alpha   90.00
_cell.angle_beta   90.00
_cell.angle_gamma   90.00
#
_symmetry.space_group_name_H-M   'P 1'
#
loop_
_entity.id
_entity.type
_entity.pdbx_description
1 polymer ?
#
loop_
_entity_poly.entity_id
_entity_poly.type
_entity_poly.pdbx_seq_one_letter_code
_entity_poly.pdbx_strand_id
1 'polypeptide(L)' 'MTSHIYRDVILEQHVRLFRGAMGAEFLFMDDNARPHRANIVDECLQSEDITRMDWLAYSPDLNSIEYVWNMLDR' A
#
# COMPACT_ATOMS: atom_id res chain seq x y z
N MET A 1 3.55 -12.21 -5.50
CA MET A 1 4.37 -10.98 -5.67
C MET A 1 5.52 -11.00 -4.66
N THR A 2 6.72 -10.55 -5.03
CA THR A 2 7.87 -10.41 -4.09
C THR A 2 7.96 -8.99 -3.56
N SER A 3 8.72 -8.75 -2.48
CA SER A 3 8.90 -7.41 -1.91
C SER A 3 9.54 -6.42 -2.89
N HIS A 4 10.48 -6.90 -3.72
CA HIS A 4 11.12 -6.09 -4.76
C HIS A 4 10.12 -5.67 -5.84
N ILE A 5 9.30 -6.61 -6.32
CA ILE A 5 8.25 -6.30 -7.31
C ILE A 5 7.22 -5.34 -6.70
N TYR A 6 6.85 -5.52 -5.43
CA TYR A 6 5.92 -4.63 -4.75
C TYR A 6 6.47 -3.20 -4.66
N ARG A 7 7.72 -3.04 -4.22
CA ARG A 7 8.39 -1.74 -4.19
C ARG A 7 8.44 -1.10 -5.58
N ASP A 8 9.00 -1.80 -6.57
CA ASP A 8 9.29 -1.22 -7.89
C ASP A 8 8.02 -0.91 -8.68
N VAL A 9 7.04 -1.81 -8.62
CA VAL A 9 5.83 -1.71 -9.44
C VAL A 9 4.72 -1.00 -8.69
N ILE A 10 4.48 -1.29 -7.42
CA ILE A 10 3.37 -0.66 -6.70
C ILE A 10 3.79 0.67 -6.11
N LEU A 11 4.83 0.69 -5.28
CA LEU A 11 5.20 1.91 -4.56
C LEU A 11 5.79 2.97 -5.48
N GLU A 12 6.88 2.66 -6.19
CA GLU A 12 7.62 3.65 -6.97
C GLU A 12 6.85 4.16 -8.18
N GLN A 13 6.13 3.27 -8.89
CA GLN A 13 5.42 3.67 -10.10
C GLN A 13 4.03 4.24 -9.82
N HIS A 14 3.28 3.74 -8.83
CA HIS A 14 1.88 4.13 -8.64
C HIS A 14 1.70 4.98 -7.38
N VAL A 15 2.07 4.47 -6.21
CA VAL A 15 1.79 5.16 -4.92
C VAL A 15 2.51 6.51 -4.85
N ARG A 16 3.76 6.58 -5.33
CA ARG A 16 4.53 7.83 -5.40
C ARG A 16 3.84 8.92 -6.22
N LEU A 17 3.23 8.55 -7.36
CA LEU A 17 2.48 9.51 -8.19
C LEU A 17 1.29 10.09 -7.42
N PHE A 18 0.55 9.24 -6.72
CA PHE A 18 -0.59 9.67 -5.91
C PHE A 18 -0.17 10.52 -4.71
N ARG A 19 0.94 10.19 -4.04
CA ARG A 19 1.54 11.06 -3.02
C ARG A 19 1.91 12.42 -3.57
N GLY A 20 2.46 12.48 -4.78
CA GLY A 20 2.80 13.74 -5.46
C GLY A 20 1.56 14.59 -5.74
N ALA A 21 0.46 13.96 -6.14
CA ALA A 21 -0.79 14.63 -6.48
C ALA A 21 -1.61 15.07 -5.24
N MET A 22 -1.67 14.25 -4.19
CA MET A 22 -2.48 14.49 -2.99
C MET A 22 -1.74 15.28 -1.91
N GLY A 23 -0.41 15.29 -1.93
CA GLY A 23 0.39 16.06 -0.96
C GLY A 23 0.55 15.36 0.38
N ALA A 24 0.85 16.15 1.42
CA ALA A 24 1.30 15.65 2.72
C ALA A 24 0.21 14.91 3.54
N GLU A 25 -1.06 15.09 3.20
CA GLU A 25 -2.17 14.38 3.87
C GLU A 25 -2.41 12.97 3.31
N PHE A 26 -1.61 12.55 2.33
CA PHE A 26 -1.72 11.23 1.74
C PHE A 26 -1.37 10.12 2.74
N LEU A 27 -2.34 9.23 2.99
CA LEU A 27 -2.18 8.05 3.83
C LEU A 27 -2.27 6.79 2.95
N PHE A 28 -1.24 5.97 2.99
CA PHE A 28 -1.19 4.72 2.24
C PHE A 28 -1.74 3.56 3.06
N MET A 29 -2.60 2.75 2.45
CA MET A 29 -3.18 1.55 3.05
C MET A 29 -2.81 0.33 2.21
N ASP A 30 -2.26 -0.69 2.87
CA ASP A 30 -2.06 -2.02 2.32
C ASP A 30 -2.33 -3.08 3.39
N ASP A 31 -2.37 -4.34 2.98
CA ASP A 31 -2.52 -5.45 3.91
C ASP A 31 -1.18 -5.83 4.60
N ASN A 32 -1.25 -6.77 5.53
CA ASN A 32 -0.08 -7.30 6.24
C ASN A 32 0.61 -8.47 5.50
N ALA A 33 0.47 -8.58 4.17
CA ALA A 33 1.14 -9.63 3.42
C ALA A 33 2.68 -9.51 3.56
N ARG A 34 3.36 -10.65 3.64
CA ARG A 34 4.82 -10.70 3.86
C ARG A 34 5.65 -9.80 2.92
N PRO A 35 5.35 -9.71 1.61
CA PRO A 35 6.08 -8.80 0.72
C PRO A 35 5.95 -7.33 1.10
N HIS A 36 4.81 -6.90 1.63
CA HIS A 36 4.51 -5.50 1.99
C HIS A 36 5.13 -5.10 3.33
N ARG A 37 5.53 -6.09 4.14
CA ARG A 37 6.14 -5.91 5.47
C ARG A 37 7.64 -6.22 5.47
N ALA A 38 8.26 -6.23 4.30
CA ALA A 38 9.71 -6.34 4.19
C ALA A 38 10.38 -4.99 4.42
N ASN A 39 11.57 -4.96 5.04
CA ASN A 39 12.30 -3.72 5.33
C ASN A 39 12.47 -2.80 4.11
N ILE A 40 12.70 -3.39 2.93
CA ILE A 40 12.87 -2.66 1.67
C ILE A 40 11.63 -1.81 1.28
N VAL A 41 10.45 -2.23 1.74
CA VAL A 41 9.19 -1.52 1.54
C VAL A 41 9.07 -0.38 2.55
N ASP A 42 9.39 -0.64 3.82
CA ASP A 42 9.37 0.39 4.86
C ASP A 42 10.38 1.50 4.56
N GLU A 43 11.59 1.16 4.10
CA GLU A 43 12.62 2.11 3.65
C GLU A 43 12.11 2.98 2.48
N CYS A 44 11.43 2.38 1.50
CA CYS A 44 10.86 3.09 0.36
C CYS A 44 9.78 4.09 0.80
N LEU A 45 8.84 3.65 1.65
CA LEU A 45 7.77 4.52 2.17
C LEU A 45 8.34 5.71 2.96
N GLN A 46 9.37 5.47 3.79
CA GLN A 46 10.05 6.54 4.51
C GLN A 46 10.76 7.52 3.57
N SER A 47 11.42 7.03 2.52
CA SER A 47 12.15 7.87 1.57
C SER A 47 11.24 8.79 0.74
N GLU A 48 10.00 8.36 0.51
CA GLU A 48 8.98 9.11 -0.24
C GLU A 48 8.05 9.94 0.67
N ASP A 49 8.32 9.97 1.98
CA ASP A 49 7.52 10.67 2.99
C ASP A 49 6.04 10.21 2.96
N ILE A 50 5.84 8.90 2.83
CA ILE A 50 4.53 8.26 2.79
C ILE A 50 4.25 7.65 4.16
N THR A 51 3.21 8.14 4.82
CA THR A 51 2.70 7.49 6.03
C THR A 51 1.87 6.28 5.64
N ARG A 52 2.21 5.11 6.20
CA ARG A 52 1.39 3.90 6.10
C ARG A 52 0.42 3.84 7.27
N MET A 53 -0.84 3.54 6.99
CA MET A 53 -1.83 3.30 8.04
C MET A 53 -1.54 1.98 8.74
N ASP A 54 -1.56 1.99 10.08
CA ASP A 54 -1.48 0.77 10.86
C ASP A 54 -2.77 -0.02 10.70
N TRP A 55 -2.67 -1.21 10.10
CA TRP A 55 -3.78 -2.12 9.89
C TRP A 55 -3.69 -3.32 10.83
N LEU A 56 -4.75 -3.58 11.59
CA LEU A 56 -4.84 -4.77 12.43
C LEU A 56 -4.92 -6.03 11.55
N ALA A 57 -4.16 -7.06 11.90
CA ALA A 57 -4.27 -8.35 11.24
C ALA A 57 -5.68 -8.94 11.44
N TYR A 58 -6.21 -9.62 10.42
CA TYR A 58 -7.51 -10.32 10.43
C TYR A 58 -8.79 -9.46 10.35
N SER A 59 -8.71 -8.24 9.80
CA SER A 59 -9.90 -7.43 9.45
C SER A 59 -10.07 -7.28 7.93
N PRO A 60 -10.41 -8.36 7.19
CA PRO A 60 -10.65 -8.29 5.74
C PRO A 60 -11.90 -7.48 5.39
N ASP A 61 -12.85 -7.39 6.33
CA ASP A 61 -14.10 -6.63 6.23
C ASP A 61 -13.87 -5.12 6.12
N LEU A 62 -12.75 -4.63 6.64
CA LEU A 62 -12.40 -3.22 6.60
C LEU A 62 -11.60 -2.85 5.34
N ASN A 63 -11.10 -3.84 4.57
CA ASN A 63 -10.28 -3.56 3.39
C ASN A 63 -11.19 -3.13 2.22
N SER A 64 -11.22 -1.82 1.96
CA SER A 64 -12.02 -1.25 0.87
C SER A 64 -11.64 -1.80 -0.51
N ILE A 65 -10.43 -2.37 -0.68
CA ILE A 65 -10.04 -3.04 -1.93
C ILE A 65 -10.81 -4.36 -2.12
N GLU A 66 -11.04 -5.15 -1.07
CA GLU A 66 -11.80 -6.42 -1.14
C GLU A 66 -13.25 -6.16 -1.54
N TYR A 67 -13.82 -5.07 -1.02
CA TYR A 67 -15.16 -4.63 -1.43
C TYR A 67 -15.21 -4.23 -2.91
N VAL A 68 -14.21 -3.48 -3.39
CA VAL A 68 -14.11 -3.12 -4.82
C VAL A 68 -13.94 -4.37 -5.69
N TRP A 69 -13.09 -5.33 -5.30
CA TRP A 69 -12.94 -6.58 -6.03
C TRP A 69 -14.26 -7.36 -6.10
N ASN A 70 -15.01 -7.46 -5.00
CA ASN A 70 -16.33 -8.10 -4.99
C ASN A 70 -17.32 -7.43 -5.95
N MET A 71 -17.30 -6.09 -6.03
CA MET A 71 -18.13 -5.35 -7.00
C MET A 71 -17.70 -5.59 -8.45
N LEU A 72 -16.41 -5.78 -8.71
CA LEU A 72 -15.86 -6.02 -10.04
C LEU A 72 -16.03 -7.48 -10.52
N ASP A 73 -16.18 -8.43 -9.60
CA ASP A 73 -16.38 -9.85 -9.90
C ASP A 73 -17.86 -10.20 -10.22
N ARG A 74 -18.77 -9.23 -10.12
CA ARG A 74 -20.19 -9.33 -10.50
C ARG A 74 -20.47 -8.77 -11.88
#